data_AF-D5WZG8-F1
#
_entry.id   AF-D5WZG8-F1
#
_cell.length_a   1.000
_cell.length_b   1.000
_cell.length_c   1.000
_cell.angle_alpha   90.00
_cell.angle_beta   90.00
_cell.angle_gamma   90.00
#
_symmetry.space_group_name_H-M   'P 1'
#
loop_
_entity.id
_entity.type
_entity.pdbx_description
1 polymer ?
#
loop_
_entity_poly.entity_id
_entity_poly.type
_entity_poly.pdbx_seq_one_letter_code
_entity_poly.pdbx_strand_id
1 'polypeptide(L)'
;MTTPTQPSAQELLAKMRAGMGRVPAAIEKSTVVDDGLIQEHMRSRMYAMPADGALDEQTRTLIYLAAALAGSSPACVRAMADKVVQQGIPKAKVLETVHIARFAMATKMIGDAEPVFDALVGAQK
;
A
#
# COMPACT_ATOMS: atom_id res chain seq x y z
N MET A 1 27.77 -5.92 25.23
CA MET A 1 27.04 -5.59 23.99
C MET A 1 25.71 -4.97 24.43
N THR A 2 25.52 -3.67 24.26
CA THR A 2 24.25 -3.01 24.58
C THR A 2 23.26 -3.29 23.46
N THR A 3 22.22 -4.08 23.75
CA THR A 3 21.11 -4.29 22.81
C THR A 3 20.52 -2.92 22.46
N PRO A 4 20.36 -2.56 21.18
CA PRO A 4 19.67 -1.34 20.81
C PRO A 4 18.25 -1.39 21.38
N THR A 5 17.88 -0.41 22.19
CA THR A 5 16.50 -0.28 22.68
C THR A 5 15.60 -0.07 21.46
N GLN A 6 14.65 -0.99 21.23
CA GLN A 6 13.67 -0.82 20.16
C GLN A 6 12.88 0.49 20.40
N PRO A 7 12.59 1.28 19.36
CA PRO A 7 11.83 2.51 19.53
C PRO A 7 10.45 2.22 20.13
N SER A 8 9.92 3.09 20.97
CA SER A 8 8.56 2.89 21.52
C SER A 8 7.50 3.01 20.42
N ALA A 9 6.29 2.46 20.65
CA ALA A 9 5.19 2.60 19.69
C ALA A 9 4.83 4.07 19.40
N GLN A 10 4.97 4.95 20.40
CA GLN A 10 4.76 6.39 20.22
C GLN A 10 5.84 7.04 19.34
N GLU A 11 7.10 6.65 19.50
CA GLU A 11 8.19 7.12 18.64
C GLU A 11 8.01 6.65 17.20
N LEU A 12 7.56 5.41 16.99
CA LEU A 12 7.24 4.88 15.67
C LEU A 12 6.06 5.64 15.04
N LEU A 13 5.00 5.91 15.81
CA LEU A 13 3.86 6.68 15.33
C LEU A 13 4.26 8.09 14.89
N ALA A 14 5.12 8.76 15.67
CA ALA A 14 5.64 10.08 15.32
C ALA A 14 6.41 10.04 13.99
N LYS A 15 7.25 9.03 13.78
CA LYS A 15 7.97 8.81 12.50
C LYS A 15 7.01 8.57 11.33
N MET A 16 5.95 7.78 11.55
CA MET A 16 4.93 7.54 10.50
C MET A 16 4.21 8.83 10.12
N ARG A 17 3.80 9.66 11.09
CA ARG A 17 3.19 10.97 10.82
C ARG A 17 4.11 11.89 10.03
N ALA A 18 5.39 11.92 10.38
CA ALA A 18 6.37 12.73 9.65
C ALA A 18 6.51 12.28 8.17
N GLY A 19 6.39 10.98 7.88
CA GLY A 19 6.58 10.44 6.52
C GLY A 19 5.32 10.25 5.67
N MET A 20 4.13 10.29 6.28
CA MET A 20 2.85 10.07 5.59
C MET A 20 1.89 11.27 5.70
N GLY A 21 2.23 12.27 6.51
CA GLY A 21 1.33 13.33 6.93
C GLY A 21 0.29 12.78 7.90
N ARG A 22 -0.82 12.27 7.35
CA ARG A 22 -1.88 11.65 8.16
C ARG A 22 -1.67 10.14 8.25
N VAL A 23 -1.71 9.64 9.48
CA VAL A 23 -1.69 8.21 9.75
C VAL A 23 -3.13 7.70 9.91
N PRO A 24 -3.50 6.52 9.39
CA PRO A 24 -4.82 5.94 9.61
C PRO A 24 -5.15 5.80 11.09
N ALA A 25 -6.39 6.11 11.48
CA ALA A 25 -6.84 6.02 12.87
C ALA A 25 -6.67 4.62 13.47
N ALA A 26 -6.68 3.57 12.65
CA ALA A 26 -6.41 2.20 13.10
C ALA A 26 -4.98 2.05 13.65
N ILE A 27 -3.98 2.64 12.98
CA ILE A 27 -2.58 2.63 13.42
C ILE A 27 -2.44 3.41 14.74
N GLU A 28 -3.07 4.59 14.82
CA GLU A 28 -3.05 5.39 16.05
C GLU A 28 -3.61 4.62 17.23
N LYS A 29 -4.77 3.97 17.06
CA LYS A 29 -5.41 3.17 18.11
C LYS A 29 -4.59 1.93 18.47
N SER A 30 -3.95 1.27 17.50
CA SER A 30 -3.13 0.09 17.80
C SER A 30 -1.96 0.41 18.74
N THR A 31 -1.38 1.61 18.67
CA THR A 31 -0.28 2.02 19.58
C THR A 31 -0.68 2.12 21.05
N VAL A 32 -1.99 2.08 21.37
CA VAL A 32 -2.50 2.12 22.75
C VAL A 32 -2.79 0.72 23.27
N VAL A 33 -3.10 -0.23 22.38
CA VAL A 33 -3.61 -1.56 22.75
C VAL A 33 -2.62 -2.69 22.50
N ASP A 34 -1.68 -2.51 21.57
CA ASP A 34 -0.69 -3.53 21.20
C ASP A 34 0.55 -2.87 20.58
N ASP A 35 1.58 -2.67 21.41
CA ASP A 35 2.87 -2.15 20.97
C ASP A 35 3.58 -3.10 20.00
N GLY A 36 3.45 -4.41 20.21
CA GLY A 36 4.08 -5.45 19.38
C GLY A 36 3.58 -5.42 17.93
N LEU A 37 2.29 -5.15 17.75
CA LEU A 37 1.69 -4.98 16.41
C LEU A 37 2.33 -3.83 15.64
N ILE A 38 2.61 -2.70 16.30
CA ILE A 38 3.23 -1.54 15.65
C ILE A 38 4.71 -1.79 15.33
N GLN A 39 5.43 -2.50 16.21
CA GLN A 39 6.78 -2.94 15.90
C GLN A 39 6.81 -3.83 14.66
N GLU A 40 5.90 -4.80 14.59
CA GLU A 40 5.82 -5.73 13.45
C GLU A 40 5.38 -5.02 12.16
N HIS A 41 4.44 -4.07 12.25
CA HIS A 41 4.06 -3.22 11.13
C HIS A 41 5.26 -2.45 10.57
N MET A 42 6.08 -1.87 11.44
CA MET A 42 7.27 -1.14 11.01
C MET A 42 8.36 -2.05 10.48
N ARG A 43 8.59 -3.22 11.10
CA ARG A 43 9.55 -4.22 10.63
C ARG A 43 9.19 -4.72 9.23
N SER A 44 7.93 -5.10 9.02
CA SER A 44 7.42 -5.58 7.72
C SER A 44 7.49 -4.49 6.64
N ARG A 45 7.20 -3.22 6.98
CA ARG A 45 7.44 -2.08 6.09
C ARG A 45 8.90 -1.98 5.67
N MET A 46 9.84 -2.08 6.60
CA MET A 46 11.28 -1.97 6.30
C MET A 46 11.80 -3.15 5.49
N TYR A 47 11.25 -4.34 5.68
CA TYR A 47 11.52 -5.51 4.82
C TYR A 47 11.05 -5.28 3.38
N ALA A 48 9.82 -4.79 3.19
CA ALA A 48 9.25 -4.58 1.86
C ALA A 48 9.83 -3.36 1.13
N MET A 49 10.22 -2.32 1.87
CA MET A 49 10.72 -1.05 1.35
C MET A 49 11.99 -0.61 2.10
N PRO A 50 13.13 -1.30 1.91
CA PRO A 50 14.38 -0.95 2.57
C PRO A 50 14.91 0.40 2.07
N ALA A 51 15.72 1.09 2.88
CA ALA A 51 16.30 2.39 2.53
C ALA A 51 17.05 2.32 1.19
N ASP A 52 17.92 1.32 1.03
CA ASP A 52 18.72 1.08 -0.18
C ASP A 52 18.05 0.09 -1.15
N GLY A 53 16.71 0.06 -1.17
CA GLY A 53 15.96 -0.82 -2.06
C GLY A 53 16.00 -0.40 -3.53
N ALA A 54 15.69 -1.34 -4.42
CA ALA A 54 15.82 -1.18 -5.87
C ALA A 54 14.89 -0.14 -6.52
N LEU A 55 13.75 0.15 -5.89
CA LEU A 55 12.79 1.14 -6.39
C LEU A 55 12.97 2.47 -5.66
N ASP A 56 12.77 3.60 -6.35
CA ASP A 56 12.69 4.89 -5.68
C ASP A 56 11.41 5.04 -4.83
N GLU A 57 11.41 5.99 -3.91
CA GLU A 57 10.33 6.17 -2.95
C GLU A 57 9.00 6.62 -3.60
N GLN A 58 9.02 7.36 -4.72
CA GLN A 58 7.79 7.72 -5.43
C GLN A 58 7.18 6.49 -6.11
N THR A 59 8.00 5.67 -6.76
CA THR A 59 7.58 4.41 -7.39
C THR A 59 6.94 3.48 -6.36
N ARG A 60 7.55 3.33 -5.17
CA ARG A 60 6.97 2.54 -4.06
C ARG A 60 5.60 3.05 -3.63
N THR A 61 5.45 4.37 -3.49
CA THR A 61 4.16 5.00 -3.14
C THR A 61 3.10 4.74 -4.20
N LEU A 62 3.43 4.82 -5.49
CA LEU A 62 2.47 4.58 -6.59
C LEU A 62 2.06 3.10 -6.67
N ILE A 63 2.99 2.16 -6.47
CA ILE A 63 2.67 0.73 -6.37
C ILE A 63 1.72 0.47 -5.20
N TYR A 64 1.99 1.06 -4.03
CA TYR A 64 1.14 0.88 -2.86
C TYR A 64 -0.25 1.52 -3.09
N LEU A 65 -0.33 2.70 -3.71
CA LEU A 65 -1.60 3.31 -4.10
C LEU A 65 -2.40 2.39 -5.03
N ALA A 66 -1.78 1.83 -6.06
CA ALA A 66 -2.43 0.92 -6.99
C ALA A 66 -2.97 -0.34 -6.29
N ALA A 67 -2.16 -0.94 -5.41
CA ALA A 67 -2.58 -2.10 -4.61
C ALA A 67 -3.74 -1.75 -3.66
N ALA A 68 -3.72 -0.58 -3.03
CA ALA A 68 -4.78 -0.13 -2.13
C ALA A 68 -6.11 0.14 -2.87
N LEU A 69 -6.05 0.68 -4.08
CA LEU A 69 -7.22 0.88 -4.95
C LEU A 69 -7.81 -0.46 -5.38
N ALA A 70 -6.97 -1.38 -5.89
CA ALA A 70 -7.40 -2.71 -6.31
C ALA A 70 -7.97 -3.55 -5.16
N GLY A 71 -7.38 -3.44 -3.97
CA GLY A 71 -7.81 -4.13 -2.76
C GLY A 71 -8.98 -3.47 -2.02
N SER A 72 -9.56 -2.39 -2.56
CA SER A 72 -10.71 -1.68 -1.96
C SER A 72 -10.48 -1.28 -0.49
N SER A 73 -9.30 -0.71 -0.17
CA SER A 73 -8.96 -0.27 1.18
C SER A 73 -8.99 1.25 1.32
N PRO A 74 -10.10 1.87 1.81
CA PRO A 74 -10.24 3.32 1.84
C PRO A 74 -9.20 4.02 2.72
N ALA A 75 -8.81 3.38 3.83
CA ALA A 75 -7.80 3.91 4.74
C ALA A 75 -6.42 3.97 4.08
N CYS A 76 -6.02 2.91 3.36
CA CYS A 76 -4.74 2.88 2.64
C CYS A 76 -4.76 3.84 1.43
N VAL A 77 -5.87 3.91 0.69
CA VAL A 77 -6.02 4.86 -0.42
C VAL A 77 -5.87 6.30 0.08
N ARG A 78 -6.51 6.65 1.19
CA ARG A 78 -6.39 7.99 1.78
C ARG A 78 -4.96 8.28 2.25
N ALA A 79 -4.34 7.34 2.96
CA ALA A 79 -2.97 7.50 3.43
C ALA A 79 -1.97 7.66 2.28
N MET A 80 -2.13 6.91 1.19
CA MET A 80 -1.28 7.05 0.01
C MET A 80 -1.57 8.32 -0.78
N ALA A 81 -2.83 8.79 -0.83
CA ALA A 81 -3.16 10.08 -1.42
C ALA A 81 -2.48 11.25 -0.68
N ASP A 82 -2.45 11.21 0.65
CA ASP A 82 -1.77 12.24 1.47
C ASP A 82 -0.24 12.16 1.25
N LYS A 83 0.32 10.94 1.20
CA LYS A 83 1.75 10.72 0.93
C LYS A 83 2.18 11.18 -0.47
N VAL A 84 1.34 10.96 -1.48
CA VAL A 84 1.53 11.46 -2.85
C VAL A 84 1.69 12.98 -2.87
N VAL A 85 0.83 13.70 -2.14
CA VAL A 85 0.91 15.16 -2.02
C VAL A 85 2.18 15.57 -1.30
N GLN A 86 2.51 14.91 -0.18
CA GLN A 86 3.70 15.20 0.60
C GLN A 86 5.00 15.01 -0.19
N GLN A 87 5.05 14.00 -1.06
CA GLN A 87 6.21 13.71 -1.91
C GLN A 87 6.29 14.58 -3.17
N GLY A 88 5.29 15.43 -3.42
CA GLY A 88 5.23 16.27 -4.62
C GLY A 88 5.15 15.47 -5.92
N ILE A 89 4.51 14.29 -5.91
CA ILE A 89 4.41 13.46 -7.12
C ILE A 89 3.53 14.20 -8.15
N PRO A 90 3.98 14.33 -9.42
CA PRO A 90 3.20 14.98 -10.46
C PRO A 90 1.81 14.36 -10.65
N LYS A 91 0.78 15.21 -10.78
CA LYS A 91 -0.63 14.80 -10.96
C LYS A 91 -0.80 13.78 -12.09
N ALA A 92 -0.08 13.96 -13.20
CA ALA A 92 -0.12 13.05 -14.35
C ALA A 92 0.29 11.61 -13.98
N LYS A 93 1.38 11.43 -13.19
CA LYS A 93 1.81 10.10 -12.73
C LYS A 93 0.76 9.42 -11.84
N VAL A 94 0.11 10.20 -10.99
CA VAL A 94 -0.93 9.70 -10.07
C VAL A 94 -2.17 9.27 -10.85
N LEU A 95 -2.63 10.07 -11.81
CA LEU A 95 -3.78 9.74 -12.66
C LEU A 95 -3.50 8.51 -13.54
N GLU A 96 -2.30 8.41 -14.11
CA GLU A 96 -1.90 7.22 -14.86
C GLU A 96 -1.89 5.96 -13.98
N THR A 97 -1.43 6.07 -12.73
CA THR A 97 -1.51 4.97 -11.75
C THR A 97 -2.95 4.52 -11.49
N VAL A 98 -3.90 5.46 -11.40
CA VAL A 98 -5.33 5.15 -11.27
C VAL A 98 -5.86 4.43 -12.51
N HIS A 99 -5.49 4.88 -13.72
CA HIS A 99 -5.88 4.21 -14.97
C HIS A 99 -5.33 2.79 -15.05
N ILE A 100 -4.06 2.59 -14.66
CA ILE A 100 -3.42 1.27 -14.62
C ILE A 100 -4.15 0.36 -13.63
N ALA A 101 -4.42 0.82 -12.41
CA ALA A 101 -5.14 0.03 -11.42
C ALA A 101 -6.55 -0.38 -11.92
N ARG A 102 -7.29 0.56 -12.52
CA ARG A 102 -8.61 0.29 -13.13
C ARG A 102 -8.51 -0.71 -14.28
N PHE A 103 -7.50 -0.59 -15.14
CA PHE A 103 -7.29 -1.49 -16.27
C PHE A 103 -6.91 -2.91 -15.81
N ALA A 104 -6.03 -3.02 -14.80
CA ALA A 104 -5.66 -4.31 -14.20
C ALA A 104 -6.88 -5.04 -13.62
N MET A 105 -7.77 -4.33 -12.92
CA MET A 105 -9.00 -4.94 -12.38
C MET A 105 -10.00 -5.31 -13.49
N ALA A 106 -10.08 -4.54 -14.57
CA ALA A 106 -10.94 -4.88 -15.71
C ALA A 106 -10.43 -6.11 -16.48
N THR A 107 -9.12 -6.22 -16.67
CA THR A 107 -8.50 -7.36 -17.38
C THR A 107 -8.53 -8.63 -16.53
N LYS A 108 -8.49 -8.52 -15.20
CA LYS A 108 -8.77 -9.65 -14.31
C LYS A 108 -10.10 -10.34 -14.64
N MET A 109 -11.16 -9.58 -14.93
CA MET A 109 -12.46 -10.16 -15.28
C MET A 109 -12.41 -11.00 -16.56
N ILE A 110 -11.53 -10.66 -17.51
CA ILE A 110 -11.33 -11.45 -18.72
C ILE A 110 -10.65 -12.78 -18.37
N GLY A 111 -9.61 -12.75 -17.54
CA GLY A 111 -8.94 -13.96 -17.08
C GLY A 111 -9.86 -14.86 -16.23
N ASP A 112 -10.59 -14.28 -15.29
CA ASP A 112 -11.55 -15.01 -14.44
C ASP A 112 -12.72 -15.62 -15.24
N ALA A 113 -12.99 -15.11 -16.45
CA ALA A 113 -14.02 -15.62 -17.36
C ALA A 113 -13.57 -16.83 -18.20
N GLU A 114 -12.31 -17.28 -18.09
CA GLU A 114 -11.80 -18.45 -18.83
C GLU A 114 -12.72 -19.68 -18.75
N PRO A 115 -13.22 -20.10 -17.56
CA PRO A 115 -14.17 -21.23 -17.48
C PRO A 115 -15.49 -21.00 -18.22
N VAL A 116 -15.95 -19.74 -18.34
CA VAL A 116 -17.16 -19.41 -19.11
C VAL A 116 -16.89 -19.56 -20.60
N PHE A 117 -15.72 -19.10 -21.06
CA PHE A 117 -15.31 -19.25 -22.45
C PHE A 117 -15.16 -20.74 -22.82
N ASP A 118 -14.55 -21.54 -21.96
CA ASP A 118 -14.42 -22.99 -22.13
C ASP A 118 -15.78 -23.68 -22.29
N ALA A 119 -16.75 -23.34 -21.44
CA ALA A 119 -18.10 -23.91 -21.52
C ALA A 119 -18.81 -23.57 -22.85
N LEU A 120 -18.63 -22.34 -23.35
CA LEU A 120 -19.26 -21.89 -24.60
C LEU A 120 -18.58 -22.46 -25.84
N VAL A 121 -17.26 -22.66 -25.83
CA VAL A 121 -16.54 -23.34 -26.91
C VAL A 121 -16.87 -24.84 -26.93
N GLY A 122 -17.00 -25.47 -25.75
CA GLY A 122 -17.38 -26.88 -25.62
C GLY A 122 -18.83 -27.18 -26.02
N ALA A 123 -19.75 -26.23 -25.84
CA ALA A 123 -21.17 -26.35 -26.22
C ALA A 123 -21.44 -26.22 -27.74
N GLN A 124 -20.42 -25.92 -28.56
CA GLN A 124 -20.52 -25.82 -30.02
C GLN A 124 -20.19 -27.14 -30.75
N LYS A 125 -20.12 -28.27 -30.04
CA LYS A 125 -20.00 -29.63 -30.60
C LYS A 125 -21.26 -30.43 -30.35
#